data_AF-A0A6A4JH34-F1
#
_entry.id   AF-A0A6A4JH34-F1
#
_cell.length_a   1.000
_cell.length_b   1.000
_cell.length_c   1.000
_cell.angle_alpha   90.00
_cell.angle_beta   90.00
_cell.angle_gamma   90.00
#
_symmetry.space_group_name_H-M   'P 1'
#
loop_
_entity.id
_entity.type
_entity.pdbx_description
1 polymer ?
#
loop_
_entity_poly.entity_id
_entity_poly.type
_entity_poly.pdbx_seq_one_letter_code
_entity_poly.pdbx_strand_id
1 'polypeptide(L)'
;MFASRVLRTRKWTRGSVLPPSVENLPPPPGPPPQPPRAFQLPMRPPPQYAMPTRNATSQPVKIPPNMILERTLNQVTLLGRVGGNPIKKGSIEHPMVEFSIATHSSYRTEEGEQTQKTDWHRICVFKPSLRDLVFSYLKKGQRVYITGKIVYSSTKQDNVTQNRVSIFADQIVFFQGSPDEEYNN
;
A
#
# COMPACT_ATOMS: atom_id res chain seq x y z
N MET A 1 44.59 -36.50 23.35
CA MET A 1 43.82 -35.47 22.60
C MET A 1 44.46 -35.38 21.22
N PHE A 2 43.85 -35.57 20.06
CA PHE A 2 42.48 -35.43 19.59
C PHE A 2 42.15 -36.53 18.56
N ALA A 3 40.86 -36.82 18.43
CA ALA A 3 40.31 -37.83 17.53
C ALA A 3 40.32 -37.37 16.06
N SER A 4 40.79 -38.24 15.16
CA SER A 4 40.62 -38.08 13.71
C SER A 4 39.50 -39.01 13.23
N ARG A 5 38.29 -38.44 13.13
CA ARG A 5 37.08 -39.10 12.61
C ARG A 5 36.95 -38.77 11.13
N VAL A 6 37.45 -39.64 10.26
CA VAL A 6 37.31 -39.51 8.80
C VAL A 6 36.02 -40.21 8.37
N LEU A 7 35.00 -39.42 8.00
CA LEU A 7 33.74 -39.91 7.46
C LEU A 7 33.90 -40.25 5.97
N ARG A 8 33.63 -41.52 5.64
CA ARG A 8 33.55 -42.05 4.27
C ARG A 8 32.40 -41.39 3.50
N THR A 9 32.73 -40.71 2.40
CA THR A 9 31.75 -40.27 1.39
C THR A 9 31.35 -41.46 0.51
N ARG A 10 30.08 -41.88 0.56
CA ARG A 10 29.51 -42.88 -0.37
C ARG A 10 29.27 -42.22 -1.73
N LYS A 11 30.02 -42.65 -2.75
CA LYS A 11 29.78 -42.33 -4.16
C LYS A 11 28.53 -43.08 -4.64
N TRP A 12 27.58 -42.35 -5.22
CA TRP A 12 26.42 -42.88 -5.92
C TRP A 12 26.82 -43.15 -7.38
N THR A 13 26.89 -44.41 -7.78
CA THR A 13 27.09 -44.84 -9.17
C THR A 13 25.73 -44.89 -9.89
N ARG A 14 25.51 -44.02 -10.89
CA ARG A 14 24.35 -44.13 -11.78
C ARG A 14 24.54 -45.34 -12.70
N GLY A 15 23.75 -46.37 -12.47
CA GLY A 15 23.54 -47.44 -13.45
C GLY A 15 22.71 -46.91 -14.61
N SER A 16 23.25 -47.00 -15.81
CA SER A 16 22.56 -46.77 -17.08
C SER A 16 21.66 -47.96 -17.40
N VAL A 17 20.36 -47.81 -17.21
CA VAL A 17 19.35 -48.75 -17.71
C VAL A 17 18.61 -48.04 -18.85
N LEU A 18 18.83 -48.51 -20.08
CA LEU A 18 18.07 -48.07 -21.25
C LEU A 18 16.66 -48.68 -21.16
N PRO A 19 15.58 -47.87 -21.31
CA PRO A 19 14.25 -48.44 -21.40
C PRO A 19 14.04 -49.12 -22.78
N PRO A 20 13.30 -50.24 -22.84
CA PRO A 20 13.04 -50.96 -24.08
C PRO A 20 12.17 -50.16 -25.07
N SER A 21 12.40 -50.44 -26.35
CA SER A 21 11.87 -49.77 -27.54
C SER A 21 10.36 -49.54 -27.56
N VAL A 22 10.00 -48.31 -27.95
CA VAL A 22 8.63 -47.82 -28.13
C VAL A 22 8.09 -48.33 -29.46
N GLU A 23 7.53 -49.54 -29.49
CA GLU A 23 7.03 -50.12 -30.76
C GLU A 23 5.64 -50.75 -30.70
N ASN A 24 4.83 -50.50 -29.67
CA ASN A 24 3.41 -50.94 -29.67
C ASN A 24 2.49 -50.03 -28.85
N LEU A 25 2.39 -48.75 -29.23
CA LEU A 25 1.32 -47.87 -28.78
C LEU A 25 0.25 -47.76 -29.89
N PRO A 26 -1.05 -47.91 -29.58
CA PRO A 26 -2.09 -47.71 -30.57
C PRO A 26 -2.05 -46.27 -31.12
N PRO A 27 -2.36 -46.06 -32.42
CA PRO A 27 -2.32 -44.73 -33.00
C PRO A 27 -3.33 -43.80 -32.30
N PRO A 28 -3.00 -42.51 -32.13
CA PRO A 28 -3.91 -41.56 -31.51
C PRO A 28 -5.21 -41.45 -32.34
N PRO A 29 -6.37 -41.24 -31.69
CA PRO A 29 -7.63 -41.05 -32.41
C PRO A 29 -7.52 -39.84 -33.35
N GLY A 30 -8.04 -40.01 -34.58
CA GLY A 30 -8.00 -38.99 -35.62
C GLY A 30 -8.68 -37.68 -35.20
N PRO A 31 -8.35 -36.56 -35.86
CA PRO A 31 -8.91 -35.26 -35.49
C PRO A 31 -10.44 -35.26 -35.61
N PRO A 32 -11.14 -34.56 -34.70
CA PRO A 32 -12.60 -34.51 -34.71
C PRO A 32 -13.14 -33.95 -36.03
N PRO A 33 -14.33 -34.37 -36.47
CA PRO A 33 -14.94 -33.88 -37.71
C PRO A 33 -15.12 -32.36 -37.64
N GLN A 34 -14.70 -31.67 -38.70
CA GLN A 34 -14.81 -30.22 -38.78
C GLN A 34 -16.28 -29.80 -38.83
N PRO A 35 -16.67 -28.73 -38.10
CA PRO A 35 -18.03 -28.22 -38.18
C PRO A 35 -18.34 -27.73 -39.61
N PRO A 36 -19.60 -27.80 -40.06
CA PRO A 36 -19.99 -27.28 -41.37
C PRO A 36 -19.62 -25.79 -41.46
N ARG A 37 -19.11 -25.37 -42.63
CA ARG A 37 -18.75 -23.96 -42.90
C ARG A 37 -19.94 -23.07 -42.52
N ALA A 38 -19.78 -22.29 -41.46
CA ALA A 38 -20.76 -21.29 -41.06
C ALA A 38 -21.04 -20.38 -42.26
N PHE A 39 -22.32 -20.17 -42.56
CA PHE A 39 -22.73 -19.12 -43.49
C PHE A 39 -22.13 -17.80 -43.00
N GLN A 40 -21.18 -17.27 -43.77
CA GLN A 40 -20.49 -16.04 -43.45
C GLN A 40 -21.48 -14.88 -43.66
N LEU A 41 -22.22 -14.51 -42.62
CA LEU A 41 -22.86 -13.20 -42.60
C LEU A 41 -21.73 -12.16 -42.72
N PRO A 42 -21.85 -11.15 -43.59
CA PRO A 42 -20.82 -10.13 -43.70
C PRO A 42 -20.66 -9.49 -42.33
N MET A 43 -19.51 -9.76 -41.69
CA MET A 43 -19.11 -9.13 -40.44
C MET A 43 -19.02 -7.63 -40.72
N ARG A 44 -20.07 -6.89 -40.35
CA ARG A 44 -19.97 -5.44 -40.33
C ARG A 44 -18.92 -5.13 -39.27
N PRO A 45 -17.80 -4.47 -39.62
CA PRO A 45 -16.79 -4.15 -38.62
C PRO A 45 -17.47 -3.37 -37.51
N PRO A 46 -17.16 -3.65 -36.22
CA PRO A 46 -17.63 -2.80 -35.15
C PRO A 46 -17.20 -1.36 -35.49
N PRO A 47 -18.06 -0.35 -35.29
CA PRO A 47 -17.64 1.03 -35.47
C PRO A 47 -16.34 1.21 -34.69
N GLN A 48 -15.29 1.65 -35.38
CA GLN A 48 -14.05 2.01 -34.73
C GLN A 48 -14.38 3.18 -33.82
N TYR A 49 -14.72 2.89 -32.57
CA TYR A 49 -14.62 3.87 -31.51
C TYR A 49 -13.13 4.11 -31.35
N ALA A 50 -12.63 5.12 -32.07
CA ALA A 50 -11.35 5.71 -31.77
C ALA A 50 -11.44 6.19 -30.32
N MET A 51 -10.91 5.39 -29.40
CA MET A 51 -10.57 5.87 -28.07
C MET A 51 -9.62 7.03 -28.33
N PRO A 52 -9.92 8.26 -27.88
CA PRO A 52 -8.93 9.33 -27.98
C PRO A 52 -7.69 8.83 -27.24
N THR A 53 -6.60 8.63 -27.97
CA THR A 53 -5.28 8.47 -27.39
C THR A 53 -5.10 9.67 -26.49
N ARG A 54 -5.05 9.41 -25.18
CA ARG A 54 -4.89 10.44 -24.15
C ARG A 54 -3.49 11.04 -24.31
N ASN A 55 -3.34 11.91 -25.30
CA ASN A 55 -2.32 12.95 -25.28
C ASN A 55 -2.73 13.85 -24.12
N ALA A 56 -2.04 13.67 -22.99
CA ALA A 56 -2.17 14.52 -21.82
C ALA A 56 -1.58 15.91 -22.12
N THR A 57 -2.16 16.61 -23.09
CA THR A 57 -2.07 18.07 -23.15
C THR A 57 -3.04 18.56 -22.09
N SER A 58 -2.51 19.12 -21.00
CA SER A 58 -3.25 19.84 -19.99
C SER A 58 -3.89 21.09 -20.63
N GLN A 59 -4.98 20.88 -21.36
CA GLN A 59 -5.87 21.94 -21.78
C GLN A 59 -6.57 22.42 -20.49
N PRO A 60 -6.47 23.70 -20.11
CA PRO A 60 -7.25 24.21 -18.98
C PRO A 60 -8.74 24.08 -19.35
N VAL A 61 -9.46 23.27 -18.60
CA VAL A 61 -10.92 23.13 -18.75
C VAL A 61 -11.54 24.51 -18.51
N LYS A 62 -12.11 25.11 -19.56
CA LYS A 62 -12.89 26.34 -19.44
C LYS A 62 -14.23 25.99 -18.79
N ILE A 63 -14.31 26.17 -17.47
CA ILE A 63 -15.51 25.90 -16.68
C ILE A 63 -16.54 26.99 -17.02
N PRO A 64 -17.74 26.65 -17.54
CA PRO A 64 -18.79 27.64 -17.77
C PRO A 64 -19.26 28.24 -16.44
N PRO A 65 -19.63 29.54 -16.39
CA PRO A 65 -19.87 30.28 -15.15
C PRO A 65 -21.07 29.79 -14.32
N ASN A 66 -21.86 28.84 -14.82
CA ASN A 66 -23.07 28.31 -14.19
C ASN A 66 -23.06 26.80 -13.89
N MET A 67 -21.92 26.11 -14.02
CA MET A 67 -21.79 24.78 -13.44
C MET A 67 -21.44 24.89 -11.96
N ILE A 68 -22.33 24.43 -11.08
CA ILE A 68 -21.95 24.11 -9.71
C ILE A 68 -20.93 22.98 -9.81
N LEU A 69 -19.65 23.32 -9.70
CA LEU A 69 -18.58 22.35 -9.54
C LEU A 69 -18.97 21.47 -8.34
N GLU A 70 -19.08 20.15 -8.57
CA GLU A 70 -19.31 19.18 -7.52
C GLU A 70 -18.32 19.45 -6.38
N ARG A 71 -18.83 19.78 -5.19
CA ARG A 71 -17.98 19.94 -4.01
C ARG A 71 -17.67 18.57 -3.45
N THR A 72 -16.49 18.05 -3.76
CA THR A 72 -15.96 16.84 -3.13
C THR A 72 -15.40 17.18 -1.75
N LEU A 73 -15.60 16.29 -0.78
CA LEU A 73 -15.14 16.46 0.60
C LEU A 73 -14.12 15.36 0.94
N ASN A 74 -12.91 15.77 1.29
CA ASN A 74 -11.87 14.90 1.83
C ASN A 74 -11.52 15.40 3.23
N GLN A 75 -12.03 14.71 4.24
CA GLN A 75 -11.77 15.01 5.63
C GLN A 75 -11.46 13.71 6.38
N VAL A 76 -10.40 13.75 7.19
CA VAL A 76 -9.98 12.67 8.07
C VAL A 76 -9.95 13.21 9.48
N THR A 77 -10.59 12.49 10.40
CA THR A 77 -10.55 12.77 11.83
C THR A 77 -9.99 11.56 12.55
N LEU A 78 -8.94 11.75 13.34
CA LEU A 78 -8.29 10.71 14.12
C LEU A 78 -8.18 11.11 15.58
N LEU A 79 -8.41 10.15 16.47
CA LEU A 79 -8.11 10.24 17.88
C LEU A 79 -7.26 9.05 18.27
N GLY A 80 -6.05 9.29 18.75
CA GLY A 80 -5.10 8.22 19.03
C GLY A 80 -3.93 8.68 19.87
N ARG A 81 -2.94 7.80 20.00
CA ARG A 81 -1.70 8.07 20.75
C ARG A 81 -0.51 8.16 19.82
N VAL A 82 0.41 9.05 20.14
CA VAL A 82 1.64 9.26 19.36
C VAL A 82 2.61 8.10 19.58
N GLY A 83 3.10 7.48 18.50
CA GLY A 83 4.03 6.36 18.56
C GLY A 83 5.48 6.74 18.80
N GLY A 84 5.89 7.88 18.26
CA GLY A 84 7.26 8.38 18.30
C GLY A 84 7.31 9.89 18.34
N ASN A 85 8.41 10.43 18.84
CA ASN A 85 8.60 11.88 18.93
C ASN A 85 8.52 12.54 17.53
N PRO A 86 7.99 13.77 17.44
CA PRO A 86 7.88 14.48 16.16
C PRO A 86 9.26 14.74 15.55
N ILE A 87 9.41 14.44 14.26
CA ILE A 87 10.65 14.67 13.51
C ILE A 87 10.42 15.81 12.53
N LYS A 88 11.26 16.85 12.59
CA LYS A 88 11.34 17.88 11.55
C LYS A 88 11.95 17.26 10.29
N LYS A 89 11.22 17.32 9.19
CA LYS A 89 11.67 16.90 7.85
C LYS A 89 11.37 18.02 6.85
N GLY A 90 11.74 17.80 5.61
CA GLY A 90 11.48 18.74 4.52
C GLY A 90 12.70 19.56 4.15
N SER A 91 12.64 20.14 2.96
CA SER A 91 13.67 21.02 2.42
C SER A 91 13.53 22.43 3.01
N ILE A 92 14.53 23.28 2.81
CA ILE A 92 14.53 24.68 3.26
C ILE A 92 13.26 25.43 2.80
N GLU A 93 12.78 25.12 1.58
CA GLU A 93 11.59 25.74 0.99
C GLU A 93 10.27 25.21 1.56
N HIS A 94 10.24 23.95 2.01
CA HIS A 94 9.02 23.27 2.45
C HIS A 94 9.28 22.45 3.73
N PRO A 95 9.51 23.12 4.87
CA PRO A 95 9.68 22.45 6.16
C PRO A 95 8.37 21.80 6.61
N MET A 96 8.45 20.56 7.09
CA MET A 96 7.34 19.78 7.60
C MET A 96 7.70 19.08 8.92
N VAL A 97 6.70 18.77 9.74
CA VAL A 97 6.88 17.87 10.89
C VAL A 97 6.10 16.61 10.65
N GLU A 98 6.75 15.47 10.86
CA GLU A 98 6.18 14.14 10.66
C GLU A 98 6.19 13.35 11.98
N PHE A 99 5.08 12.68 12.25
CA PHE A 99 4.96 11.72 13.35
C PHE A 99 3.95 10.62 13.03
N SER A 100 3.96 9.54 13.82
CA SER A 100 3.01 8.44 13.71
C SER A 100 2.00 8.46 14.85
N ILE A 101 0.75 8.10 14.54
CA ILE A 101 -0.32 7.92 15.52
C ILE A 101 -0.86 6.50 15.42
N ALA A 102 -1.08 5.88 16.57
CA ALA A 102 -1.72 4.58 16.69
C ALA A 102 -3.21 4.76 16.99
N THR A 103 -4.04 4.03 16.24
CA THR A 103 -5.47 3.82 16.54
C THR A 103 -5.70 2.34 16.75
N HIS A 104 -6.39 1.96 17.83
CA HIS A 104 -6.75 0.56 18.08
C HIS A 104 -8.22 0.34 17.76
N SER A 105 -8.53 -0.80 17.15
CA SER A 105 -9.88 -1.33 17.03
C SER A 105 -9.92 -2.70 17.70
N SER A 106 -10.91 -2.92 18.57
CA SER A 106 -11.18 -4.22 19.18
C SER A 106 -12.37 -4.83 18.45
N TYR A 107 -12.20 -6.04 17.93
CA TYR A 107 -13.30 -6.79 17.33
C TYR A 107 -13.36 -8.19 17.95
N ARG A 108 -14.54 -8.77 17.93
CA ARG A 108 -14.77 -10.13 18.42
C ARG A 108 -14.81 -11.07 17.22
N THR A 109 -13.98 -12.11 17.27
CA THR A 109 -13.93 -13.14 16.24
C THR A 109 -15.08 -14.12 16.45
N GLU A 110 -15.49 -14.85 15.41
CA GLU A 110 -16.59 -15.83 15.47
C GLU A 110 -16.34 -16.94 16.51
N GLU A 111 -15.07 -17.22 16.79
CA GLU A 111 -14.58 -18.15 17.83
C GLU A 111 -14.73 -17.60 19.26
N GLY A 112 -15.25 -16.38 19.42
CA GLY A 112 -15.52 -15.75 20.71
C GLY A 112 -14.34 -14.99 21.33
N GLU A 113 -13.13 -15.09 20.74
CA GLU A 113 -11.93 -14.36 21.15
C GLU A 113 -12.03 -12.85 20.84
N GLN A 114 -11.54 -12.00 21.74
CA GLN A 114 -11.38 -10.57 21.49
C GLN A 114 -10.00 -10.30 20.90
N THR A 115 -9.95 -9.83 19.65
CA THR A 115 -8.69 -9.47 18.97
C THR A 115 -8.56 -7.96 18.88
N GLN A 116 -7.36 -7.45 19.19
CA GLN A 116 -7.01 -6.05 19.06
C GLN A 116 -6.16 -5.82 17.81
N LYS A 117 -6.63 -4.95 16.91
CA LYS A 117 -5.86 -4.48 15.76
C LYS A 117 -5.39 -3.05 15.98
N THR A 118 -4.11 -2.80 15.73
CA THR A 118 -3.52 -1.47 15.81
C THR A 118 -3.15 -1.00 14.41
N ASP A 119 -3.75 0.11 13.97
CA ASP A 119 -3.42 0.78 12.73
C ASP A 119 -2.53 2.00 13.00
N TRP A 120 -1.44 2.09 12.25
CA TRP A 120 -0.46 3.17 12.34
C TRP A 120 -0.67 4.16 11.21
N HIS A 121 -1.03 5.40 11.55
CA HIS A 121 -1.22 6.46 10.58
C HIS A 121 -0.04 7.42 10.60
N ARG A 122 0.39 7.84 9.40
CA ARG A 122 1.44 8.84 9.24
C ARG A 122 0.82 10.23 9.10
N ILE A 123 1.21 11.13 9.99
CA ILE A 123 0.74 12.51 10.01
C ILE A 123 1.88 13.42 9.55
N CYS A 124 1.56 14.32 8.62
CA CYS A 124 2.45 15.37 8.14
C CYS A 124 1.82 16.74 8.43
N VAL A 125 2.59 17.65 9.01
CA VAL A 125 2.16 19.01 9.35
C VAL A 125 2.99 20.01 8.56
N PHE A 126 2.31 20.82 7.73
CA PHE A 126 2.96 21.85 6.91
C PHE A 126 2.73 23.27 7.43
N LYS A 127 1.67 23.51 8.22
CA LYS A 127 1.36 24.86 8.73
C LYS A 127 2.48 25.34 9.67
N PRO A 128 3.13 26.50 9.41
CA PRO A 128 4.25 27.00 10.19
C PRO A 128 3.96 27.12 11.69
N SER A 129 2.83 27.70 12.06
CA SER A 129 2.45 27.85 13.48
C SER A 129 2.19 26.50 14.16
N LEU A 130 1.61 25.55 13.42
CA LEU A 130 1.25 24.24 13.97
C LEU A 130 2.48 23.33 14.09
N ARG A 131 3.44 23.39 13.17
CA ARG A 131 4.67 22.59 13.25
C ARG A 131 5.50 22.93 14.48
N ASP A 132 5.61 24.21 14.84
CA ASP A 132 6.44 24.66 15.94
C ASP A 132 5.77 24.29 17.26
N LEU A 133 4.44 24.41 17.33
CA LEU A 133 3.62 23.91 18.43
C LEU A 133 3.73 22.39 18.60
N VAL A 134 3.56 21.62 17.53
CA VAL A 134 3.69 20.16 17.57
C VAL A 134 5.09 19.76 18.01
N PHE A 135 6.14 20.41 17.51
CA PHE A 135 7.50 20.04 17.88
C PHE A 135 7.83 20.33 19.35
N SER A 136 7.32 21.44 19.90
CA SER A 136 7.58 21.81 21.29
C SER A 136 6.72 21.06 22.30
N TYR A 137 5.45 20.76 21.98
CA TYR A 137 4.49 20.20 22.92
C TYR A 137 4.25 18.70 22.75
N LEU A 138 4.40 18.15 21.54
CA LEU A 138 4.07 16.75 21.29
C LEU A 138 5.19 15.82 21.78
N LYS A 139 4.84 14.88 22.65
CA LYS A 139 5.73 13.81 23.10
C LYS A 139 5.17 12.43 22.73
N LYS A 140 6.06 11.43 22.63
CA LYS A 140 5.65 10.02 22.51
C LYS A 140 4.65 9.66 23.61
N GLY A 141 3.60 8.91 23.26
CA GLY A 141 2.58 8.44 24.18
C GLY A 141 1.41 9.40 24.38
N GLN A 142 1.58 10.69 24.05
CA GLN A 142 0.53 11.69 24.23
C GLN A 142 -0.70 11.38 23.36
N ARG A 143 -1.89 11.63 23.91
CA ARG A 143 -3.14 11.52 23.16
C ARG A 143 -3.38 12.80 22.36
N VAL A 144 -3.74 12.64 21.10
CA VAL A 144 -4.02 13.74 20.19
C VAL A 144 -5.26 13.49 19.36
N TYR A 145 -5.99 14.57 19.12
CA TYR A 145 -7.07 14.64 18.14
C TYR A 145 -6.57 15.42 16.93
N ILE A 146 -6.77 14.86 15.74
CA ILE A 146 -6.24 15.39 14.50
C ILE A 146 -7.38 15.46 13.49
N THR A 147 -7.53 16.62 12.87
CA THR A 147 -8.38 16.79 11.69
C THR A 147 -7.51 17.22 10.51
N GLY A 148 -7.78 16.66 9.35
CA GLY A 148 -6.99 16.93 8.16
C GLY A 148 -7.57 16.26 6.92
N LYS A 149 -6.69 15.99 5.95
CA LYS A 149 -7.05 15.36 4.67
C LYS A 149 -6.09 14.23 4.33
N ILE A 150 -6.59 13.20 3.65
CA ILE A 150 -5.73 12.12 3.16
C ILE A 150 -5.05 12.53 1.85
N VAL A 151 -3.77 12.25 1.73
CA VAL A 151 -2.96 12.50 0.53
C VAL A 151 -2.23 11.23 0.16
N TYR A 152 -2.43 10.81 -1.08
CA TYR A 152 -1.69 9.71 -1.69
C TYR A 152 -0.53 10.29 -2.47
N SER A 153 0.69 9.93 -2.13
CA SER A 153 1.89 10.26 -2.89
C SER A 153 2.46 8.99 -3.52
N SER A 154 2.82 9.07 -4.80
CA SER A 154 3.47 7.99 -5.52
C SER A 154 4.87 8.48 -5.90
N THR A 155 5.90 7.87 -5.33
CA THR A 155 7.30 8.19 -5.64
C THR A 155 7.88 7.05 -6.46
N LYS A 156 8.43 7.36 -7.62
CA LYS A 156 9.15 6.40 -8.46
C LYS A 156 10.63 6.49 -8.12
N GLN A 157 11.18 5.41 -7.56
CA GLN A 157 12.61 5.30 -7.30
C GLN A 157 13.09 3.97 -7.87
N ASP A 158 14.11 4.02 -8.73
CA ASP A 158 14.80 2.85 -9.29
C ASP A 158 13.87 1.76 -9.86
N ASN A 159 12.93 2.18 -10.71
CA ASN A 159 11.93 1.32 -11.37
C ASN A 159 10.89 0.67 -10.43
N VAL A 160 10.85 1.04 -9.15
CA VAL A 160 9.81 0.65 -8.20
C VAL A 160 8.92 1.85 -7.88
N THR A 161 7.60 1.68 -8.02
CA THR A 161 6.62 2.70 -7.65
C THR A 161 6.21 2.50 -6.19
N GLN A 162 6.63 3.43 -5.33
CA GLN A 162 6.29 3.41 -3.91
C GLN A 162 5.06 4.28 -3.68
N ASN A 163 3.93 3.64 -3.39
CA ASN A 163 2.72 4.32 -2.98
C ASN A 163 2.76 4.56 -1.47
N ARG A 164 2.59 5.82 -1.08
CA ARG A 164 2.58 6.24 0.32
C ARG A 164 1.29 7.00 0.60
N VAL A 165 0.64 6.61 1.69
CA VAL A 165 -0.50 7.33 2.23
C VAL A 165 0.01 8.22 3.36
N SER A 166 -0.41 9.49 3.37
CA SER A 166 -0.05 10.43 4.42
C SER A 166 -1.23 11.34 4.71
N ILE A 167 -1.42 11.69 5.97
CA ILE A 167 -2.51 12.56 6.40
C ILE A 167 -1.93 13.93 6.66
N PHE A 168 -2.43 14.93 5.94
CA PHE A 168 -2.03 16.32 6.13
C PHE A 168 -2.92 16.91 7.20
N ALA A 169 -2.34 17.22 8.36
CA ALA A 169 -3.10 17.77 9.48
C ALA A 169 -3.39 19.26 9.26
N ASP A 170 -4.66 19.60 9.39
CA ASP A 170 -5.14 20.98 9.37
C ASP A 170 -5.26 21.58 10.76
N GLN A 171 -5.74 20.77 11.71
CA GLN A 171 -5.88 21.12 13.12
C GLN A 171 -5.45 19.95 13.99
N ILE A 172 -4.79 20.27 15.10
CA ILE A 172 -4.37 19.29 16.10
C ILE A 172 -4.77 19.84 17.47
N VAL A 173 -5.41 19.00 18.26
CA VAL A 173 -5.74 19.27 19.66
C VAL A 173 -4.98 18.27 20.52
N PHE A 174 -4.15 18.82 21.41
CA PHE A 174 -3.41 18.03 22.38
C PHE A 174 -4.28 17.81 23.59
N PHE A 175 -4.37 16.55 24.04
CA PHE A 175 -4.90 16.29 25.36
C PHE A 175 -3.74 16.41 26.34
N GLN A 176 -3.99 17.11 27.44
CA GLN A 176 -3.09 17.11 28.57
C GLN A 176 -3.10 15.68 29.12
N GLY A 177 -1.97 14.97 28.99
CA GLY A 177 -1.76 13.76 29.76
C GLY A 177 -1.50 14.17 31.20
N SER A 178 -2.04 13.43 32.16
CA SER A 178 -1.44 13.41 33.49
C SER A 178 0.06 13.15 33.30
N PRO A 179 0.97 13.89 33.96
CA PRO A 179 2.35 13.45 34.00
C PRO A 179 2.31 12.03 34.56
N ASP A 180 2.69 11.06 33.74
CA ASP A 180 2.91 9.71 34.23
C ASP A 180 4.00 9.87 35.30
N GLU A 181 3.59 9.79 36.57
CA GLU A 181 4.48 9.76 37.70
C GLU A 181 5.60 8.79 37.38
N GLU A 182 6.81 9.26 37.63
CA GLU A 182 8.05 8.52 37.75
C GLU A 182 7.96 7.03 37.37
N TYR A 183 8.70 6.65 36.34
CA TYR A 183 9.31 5.32 36.30
C TYR A 183 10.11 5.16 37.60
N ASN A 184 9.43 4.69 38.65
CA ASN A 184 9.99 4.37 39.93
C ASN A 184 10.73 3.05 39.78
N ASN A 185 12.07 3.15 39.74
CA ASN A 185 13.11 2.21 40.20
C ASN A 185 14.31 2.15 39.25
#